data_AF-A0A930YW18-F1
#
_entry.id   AF-A0A930YW18-F1
#
_cell.length_a   1.000
_cell.length_b   1.000
_cell.length_c   1.000
_cell.angle_alpha   90.00
_cell.angle_beta   90.00
_cell.angle_gamma   90.00
#
_symmetry.space_group_name_H-M   'P 1'
#
loop_
_entity.id
_entity.type
_entity.pdbx_description
1 polymer ?
#
loop_
_entity_poly.entity_id
_entity_poly.type
_entity_poly.pdbx_seq_one_letter_code
_entity_poly.pdbx_strand_id
1 'polypeptide(L)'
;MFTENLPYKLSEQMRFEYNRRLSDINYFISGRYDYYAHLKKDIETIQLLLALSIFYKRVLSNFDSATKFTSRVVFKSEAVSVQLGTYDLSANEIFKLNKTVLTFKKLMEEYSIPLGLFEYLETKELLRKIKVYKDGLDRNKDNG
;
A
#
# COMPACT_ATOMS: atom_id res chain seq x y z
N MET A 1 -1.88 12.86 -8.97
CA MET A 1 -2.37 11.60 -9.54
C MET A 1 -2.90 10.63 -8.49
N PHE A 2 -2.11 10.00 -7.60
CA PHE A 2 -2.63 8.96 -6.67
C PHE A 2 -3.46 9.46 -5.46
N THR A 3 -3.61 10.77 -5.27
CA THR A 3 -4.36 11.37 -4.14
C THR A 3 -5.50 12.30 -4.58
N GLU A 4 -5.85 12.36 -5.87
CA GLU A 4 -6.70 13.43 -6.42
C GLU A 4 -8.14 13.43 -5.89
N ASN A 5 -8.66 12.27 -5.49
CA ASN A 5 -10.03 12.12 -4.98
C ASN A 5 -10.06 11.83 -3.47
N LEU A 6 -8.97 12.10 -2.76
CA LEU A 6 -8.90 11.89 -1.32
C LEU A 6 -9.13 13.20 -0.54
N PRO A 7 -9.70 13.13 0.67
CA PRO A 7 -9.85 14.29 1.53
C PRO A 7 -8.52 15.04 1.72
N TYR A 8 -8.54 16.37 1.68
CA TYR A 8 -7.34 17.21 1.67
C TYR A 8 -6.30 16.80 2.74
N LYS A 9 -6.72 16.64 4.00
CA LYS A 9 -5.82 16.26 5.09
C LYS A 9 -5.12 14.92 4.86
N LEU A 10 -5.83 13.94 4.28
CA LEU A 10 -5.27 12.63 3.96
C LEU A 10 -4.30 12.74 2.77
N SER A 11 -4.71 13.47 1.72
CA SER A 11 -3.88 13.75 0.55
C SER A 11 -2.55 14.40 0.91
N GLU A 12 -2.57 15.41 1.77
CA GLU A 12 -1.36 16.11 2.21
C GLU A 12 -0.44 15.19 3.03
N GLN A 13 -0.99 14.39 3.94
CA GLN A 13 -0.20 13.40 4.69
C GLN A 13 0.49 12.39 3.76
N MET A 14 -0.24 11.89 2.77
CA MET A 14 0.27 10.91 1.80
C MET A 14 1.35 11.53 0.90
N ARG A 15 1.15 12.76 0.43
CA ARG A 15 2.13 13.50 -0.38
C ARG A 15 3.41 13.77 0.40
N PHE A 16 3.28 14.23 1.64
CA PHE A 16 4.43 14.48 2.51
C PHE A 16 5.25 13.20 2.74
N GLU A 17 4.58 12.09 3.08
CA GLU A 17 5.24 10.80 3.26
C GLU A 17 5.91 10.32 1.97
N TYR A 18 5.23 10.44 0.83
CA TYR A 18 5.77 10.06 -0.48
C TYR A 18 7.03 10.85 -0.82
N ASN A 19 6.99 12.18 -0.72
CA ASN A 19 8.13 13.03 -1.04
C ASN A 19 9.32 12.75 -0.13
N ARG A 20 9.08 12.57 1.17
CA ARG A 20 10.14 12.24 2.13
C ARG A 20 10.80 10.91 1.80
N ARG A 21 10.00 9.85 1.61
CA ARG A 21 10.52 8.52 1.28
C ARG A 21 11.17 8.48 -0.10
N LEU A 22 10.66 9.22 -1.07
CA LEU A 22 11.29 9.32 -2.40
C LEU A 22 12.69 9.95 -2.31
N SER A 23 12.85 10.99 -1.48
CA SER A 23 14.17 11.57 -1.20
C SER A 23 15.14 10.53 -0.64
N ASP A 24 14.71 9.74 0.35
CA ASP A 24 15.52 8.65 0.91
C ASP A 24 15.86 7.59 -0.15
N ILE A 25 14.90 7.21 -1.00
CA ILE A 25 15.12 6.24 -2.08
C ILE A 25 16.21 6.75 -3.02
N ASN A 26 16.08 7.99 -3.48
CA ASN A 26 17.05 8.63 -4.37
C ASN A 26 18.44 8.67 -3.72
N TYR A 27 18.52 8.93 -2.41
CA TYR A 27 19.77 8.87 -1.67
C TYR A 27 20.39 7.46 -1.70
N PHE A 28 19.63 6.41 -1.42
CA PHE A 28 20.14 5.03 -1.39
C PHE A 28 20.57 4.52 -2.78
N ILE A 29 19.82 4.83 -3.84
CA ILE A 29 20.11 4.36 -5.21
C ILE A 29 21.09 5.26 -5.96
N SER A 30 21.57 6.36 -5.37
CA SER A 30 22.45 7.35 -6.01
C SER A 30 23.80 6.80 -6.48
N GLY A 31 24.16 5.57 -6.13
CA GLY A 31 25.46 4.95 -6.41
C GLY A 31 26.43 5.02 -5.21
N ARG A 32 26.01 5.59 -4.08
CA ARG A 32 26.79 5.56 -2.82
C ARG A 32 26.80 4.18 -2.15
N TYR A 33 25.84 3.33 -2.49
CA TYR A 33 25.70 1.98 -1.94
C TYR A 33 25.54 0.98 -3.10
N ASP A 34 26.58 0.19 -3.38
CA ASP A 34 26.57 -0.81 -4.46
C ASP A 34 25.39 -1.76 -4.35
N TYR A 35 25.01 -2.10 -3.11
CA TYR A 35 23.87 -2.96 -2.82
C TYR A 35 22.55 -2.45 -3.41
N TYR A 36 22.36 -1.14 -3.59
CA TYR A 36 21.13 -0.56 -4.15
C TYR A 36 21.32 0.10 -5.51
N ALA A 37 22.56 0.29 -5.98
CA ALA A 37 22.86 1.05 -7.20
C ALA A 37 22.15 0.50 -8.45
N HIS A 38 22.07 -0.84 -8.58
CA HIS A 38 21.39 -1.51 -9.69
C HIS A 38 19.87 -1.27 -9.75
N LEU A 39 19.24 -0.82 -8.65
CA LEU A 39 17.82 -0.44 -8.63
C LEU A 39 17.55 0.90 -9.30
N LYS A 40 18.58 1.70 -9.59
CA LYS A 40 18.43 3.02 -10.23
C LYS A 40 17.73 2.94 -11.59
N LYS A 41 17.93 1.84 -12.33
CA LYS A 41 17.27 1.59 -13.62
C LYS A 41 15.76 1.35 -13.49
N ASP A 42 15.31 0.95 -12.30
CA ASP A 42 13.91 0.56 -12.01
C ASP A 42 13.19 1.65 -11.17
N ILE A 43 13.69 2.90 -11.17
CA ILE A 43 13.21 3.98 -10.28
C ILE A 43 11.73 4.30 -10.48
N GLU A 44 11.23 4.28 -11.71
CA GLU A 44 9.81 4.54 -11.99
C GLU A 44 8.90 3.46 -11.37
N THR A 45 9.30 2.19 -11.47
CA THR A 45 8.60 1.08 -10.82
C THR A 45 8.66 1.20 -9.31
N ILE A 46 9.81 1.60 -8.75
CA ILE A 46 9.98 1.82 -7.31
C ILE A 46 9.08 2.97 -6.82
N GLN A 47 8.97 4.06 -7.57
CA GLN A 47 8.06 5.17 -7.28
C GLN A 47 6.60 4.70 -7.26
N LEU A 48 6.19 3.87 -8.23
CA LEU A 48 4.86 3.30 -8.26
C LEU A 48 4.59 2.39 -7.05
N LEU A 49 5.54 1.49 -6.73
CA LEU A 49 5.44 0.61 -5.56
C LEU A 49 5.37 1.41 -4.24
N LEU A 50 6.12 2.52 -4.15
CA LEU A 50 6.04 3.45 -3.02
C LEU A 50 4.68 4.13 -2.91
N ALA A 51 4.11 4.59 -4.03
CA ALA A 51 2.77 5.19 -4.03
C ALA A 51 1.71 4.17 -3.60
N LEU A 52 1.78 2.94 -4.15
CA LEU A 52 0.89 1.84 -3.80
C LEU A 52 1.00 1.45 -2.33
N SER A 53 2.21 1.35 -1.79
CA SER A 53 2.41 0.99 -0.39
C SER A 53 1.87 2.04 0.59
N ILE A 54 2.04 3.33 0.27
CA ILE A 54 1.48 4.43 1.07
C ILE A 54 -0.05 4.41 0.99
N PHE A 55 -0.61 4.23 -0.21
CA PHE A 55 -2.06 4.10 -0.39
C PHE A 55 -2.62 2.91 0.39
N TYR A 56 -1.96 1.75 0.32
CA TYR A 56 -2.33 0.57 1.08
C TYR A 56 -2.36 0.83 2.59
N LYS A 57 -1.29 1.42 3.14
CA LYS A 57 -1.19 1.71 4.58
C LYS A 57 -2.22 2.73 5.06
N ARG A 58 -2.43 3.80 4.29
CA ARG A 58 -3.23 4.97 4.70
C ARG A 58 -4.72 4.81 4.40
N VAL A 59 -5.08 4.04 3.37
CA VAL A 59 -6.47 3.88 2.92
C VAL A 59 -6.96 2.46 3.15
N LEU A 60 -6.33 1.49 2.48
CA LEU A 60 -6.88 0.13 2.39
C LEU A 60 -6.81 -0.65 3.70
N SER A 61 -5.73 -0.49 4.48
CA SER A 61 -5.61 -1.10 5.81
C SER A 61 -6.70 -0.59 6.76
N ASN A 62 -7.03 0.70 6.68
CA ASN A 62 -8.11 1.29 7.47
C ASN A 62 -9.48 0.79 7.00
N PHE A 63 -9.70 0.65 5.69
CA PHE A 63 -10.94 0.06 5.15
C PHE A 63 -11.11 -1.40 5.58
N ASP A 64 -10.06 -2.21 5.49
CA ASP A 64 -10.05 -3.61 5.94
C ASP A 64 -10.32 -3.71 7.46
N SER A 65 -9.73 -2.82 8.25
CA SER A 65 -9.97 -2.78 9.70
C SER A 65 -11.40 -2.36 10.05
N ALA A 66 -11.91 -1.31 9.41
CA ALA A 66 -13.27 -0.81 9.62
C ALA A 66 -14.32 -1.86 9.21
N THR A 67 -14.13 -2.50 8.06
CA THR A 67 -15.06 -3.54 7.58
C THR A 67 -15.09 -4.75 8.52
N LYS A 68 -13.93 -5.22 9.00
CA LYS A 68 -13.86 -6.32 9.99
C LYS A 68 -14.51 -5.95 11.33
N PHE A 69 -14.27 -4.74 11.83
CA PHE A 69 -14.86 -4.27 13.07
C PHE A 69 -16.39 -4.16 12.95
N THR A 70 -16.87 -3.39 11.98
CA THR A 70 -18.30 -3.12 11.83
C THR A 70 -19.07 -4.39 11.46
N SER A 71 -18.51 -5.28 10.64
CA SER A 71 -19.13 -6.59 10.37
C SER A 71 -19.34 -7.38 11.66
N ARG A 72 -18.35 -7.39 12.57
CA ARG A 72 -18.50 -8.10 13.86
C ARG A 72 -19.60 -7.49 14.74
N VAL A 73 -19.76 -6.17 14.71
CA VAL A 73 -20.80 -5.48 15.50
C VAL A 73 -22.18 -5.71 14.90
N VAL A 74 -22.35 -5.41 13.61
CA VAL A 74 -23.63 -5.47 12.91
C VAL A 74 -24.15 -6.91 12.78
N PHE A 75 -23.28 -7.90 12.53
CA PHE A 75 -23.73 -9.30 12.41
C PHE A 75 -23.91 -10.02 13.74
N LYS A 76 -23.50 -9.45 14.87
CA LYS A 76 -23.63 -10.06 16.21
C LYS A 76 -24.52 -9.26 17.16
N SER A 77 -25.21 -8.24 16.68
CA SER A 77 -26.12 -7.42 17.47
C SER A 77 -27.30 -6.96 16.63
N GLU A 78 -28.28 -6.33 17.26
CA GLU A 78 -29.40 -5.67 16.57
C GLU A 78 -28.98 -4.32 15.94
N ALA A 79 -27.69 -3.95 16.02
CA ALA A 79 -27.21 -2.70 15.45
C ALA A 79 -27.20 -2.74 13.92
N VAL A 80 -27.87 -1.77 13.30
CA VAL A 80 -27.98 -1.65 11.83
C VAL A 80 -26.76 -0.93 11.21
N SER A 81 -26.07 -0.12 12.01
CA SER A 81 -24.87 0.62 11.59
C SER A 81 -23.96 0.95 12.77
N VAL A 82 -22.72 1.35 12.47
CA VAL A 82 -21.81 1.98 13.44
C VAL A 82 -21.58 3.43 13.03
N GLN A 83 -21.89 4.37 13.92
CA GLN A 83 -21.64 5.78 13.71
C GLN A 83 -20.16 6.11 13.99
N LEU A 84 -19.47 6.66 12.98
CA LEU A 84 -18.13 7.23 13.10
C LEU A 84 -18.20 8.74 12.88
N GLY A 85 -18.26 9.49 13.97
CA GLY A 85 -18.46 10.94 13.93
C GLY A 85 -19.85 11.27 13.35
N THR A 86 -19.89 11.87 12.16
CA THR A 86 -21.14 12.21 11.45
C THR A 86 -21.53 11.20 10.38
N TYR A 87 -20.79 10.09 10.26
CA TYR A 87 -20.98 9.12 9.19
C TYR A 87 -21.46 7.77 9.72
N ASP A 88 -22.51 7.22 9.11
CA ASP A 88 -23.05 5.91 9.47
C ASP A 88 -22.48 4.81 8.56
N LEU A 89 -21.63 3.96 9.13
CA LEU A 89 -21.21 2.72 8.46
C LEU A 89 -22.31 1.68 8.53
N SER A 90 -23.20 1.72 7.55
CA SER A 90 -24.17 0.66 7.27
C SER A 90 -23.53 -0.56 6.59
N ALA A 91 -24.27 -1.68 6.52
CA ALA A 91 -23.85 -2.86 5.77
C ALA A 91 -23.50 -2.56 4.30
N ASN A 92 -24.21 -1.63 3.65
CA ASN A 92 -23.94 -1.23 2.27
C ASN A 92 -22.59 -0.52 2.12
N GLU A 93 -22.23 0.35 3.07
CA GLU A 93 -20.94 1.04 3.05
C GLU A 93 -19.78 0.08 3.34
N ILE A 94 -19.97 -0.83 4.30
CA ILE A 94 -19.02 -1.94 4.55
C ILE A 94 -18.78 -2.73 3.27
N PHE A 95 -19.84 -3.08 2.54
CA PHE A 95 -19.71 -3.84 1.29
C PHE A 95 -18.88 -3.09 0.24
N LYS A 96 -19.10 -1.79 0.06
CA LYS A 96 -18.32 -0.94 -0.86
C LYS A 96 -16.84 -0.87 -0.47
N LEU A 97 -16.55 -0.68 0.82
CA LEU A 97 -15.18 -0.64 1.34
C LEU A 97 -14.49 -1.99 1.13
N ASN A 98 -15.16 -3.10 1.45
CA ASN A 98 -14.62 -4.44 1.28
C ASN A 98 -14.37 -4.77 -0.19
N LYS A 99 -15.28 -4.37 -1.09
CA LYS A 99 -15.08 -4.53 -2.54
C LYS A 99 -13.81 -3.80 -3.00
N THR A 100 -13.55 -2.59 -2.51
CA THR A 100 -12.32 -1.85 -2.83
C THR A 100 -11.06 -2.58 -2.36
N VAL A 101 -11.08 -3.12 -1.13
CA VAL A 101 -9.97 -3.92 -0.60
C VAL A 101 -9.73 -5.18 -1.45
N LEU A 102 -10.80 -5.90 -1.81
CA LEU A 102 -10.70 -7.10 -2.66
C LEU A 102 -10.18 -6.80 -4.06
N THR A 103 -10.64 -5.71 -4.69
CA THR A 103 -10.14 -5.28 -6.00
C THR A 103 -8.65 -5.00 -5.95
N PHE A 104 -8.17 -4.32 -4.89
CA PHE A 104 -6.74 -4.09 -4.72
C PHE A 104 -5.96 -5.39 -4.54
N LYS A 105 -6.45 -6.32 -3.71
CA LYS A 105 -5.77 -7.62 -3.52
C LYS A 105 -5.65 -8.40 -4.83
N LYS A 106 -6.72 -8.41 -5.65
CA LYS A 106 -6.69 -9.03 -6.98
C LYS A 106 -5.67 -8.37 -7.91
N LEU A 107 -5.60 -7.04 -7.93
CA LEU A 107 -4.58 -6.32 -8.69
C LEU A 107 -3.17 -6.72 -8.25
N MET A 108 -2.93 -6.79 -6.94
CA MET A 108 -1.65 -7.21 -6.39
C MET A 108 -1.30 -8.64 -6.80
N GLU A 109 -2.27 -9.57 -6.75
CA GLU A 109 -2.11 -10.95 -7.20
C GLU A 109 -1.80 -11.03 -8.71
N GLU A 110 -2.52 -10.27 -9.54
CA GLU A 110 -2.33 -10.23 -11.00
C GLU A 110 -0.92 -9.80 -11.39
N TYR A 111 -0.38 -8.79 -10.71
CA TYR A 111 0.99 -8.33 -10.92
C TYR A 111 2.03 -9.12 -10.10
N SER A 112 1.61 -10.21 -9.43
CA SER A 112 2.45 -11.03 -8.57
C SER A 112 3.18 -10.22 -7.49
N ILE A 113 2.58 -9.16 -6.96
CA ILE A 113 3.19 -8.33 -5.93
C ILE A 113 2.67 -8.83 -4.56
N PRO A 114 3.52 -9.43 -3.71
CA PRO A 114 3.07 -9.89 -2.40
C PRO A 114 2.76 -8.69 -1.49
N LEU A 115 1.63 -8.71 -0.78
CA LEU A 115 1.25 -7.64 0.16
C LEU A 115 2.31 -7.42 1.26
N GLY A 116 3.02 -8.48 1.66
CA GLY A 116 4.15 -8.41 2.59
C GLY A 116 5.33 -7.55 2.11
N LEU A 117 5.37 -7.19 0.82
CA LEU A 117 6.30 -6.19 0.29
C LEU A 117 6.05 -4.81 0.91
N PHE A 118 4.79 -4.51 1.23
CA PHE A 118 4.37 -3.21 1.76
C PHE A 118 4.42 -3.12 3.29
N GLU A 119 4.73 -4.23 3.97
CA GLU A 119 4.96 -4.24 5.40
C GLU A 119 6.38 -3.78 5.69
N TYR A 120 6.55 -2.49 5.99
CA TYR A 120 7.85 -1.92 6.34
C TYR A 120 7.68 -0.68 7.20
N LEU A 121 8.68 -0.39 8.03
CA LEU A 121 8.74 0.85 8.80
C LEU A 121 9.59 1.88 8.06
N GLU A 122 10.78 1.48 7.65
CA GLU A 122 11.79 2.35 7.08
C GLU A 122 11.88 2.24 5.55
N THR A 123 12.28 3.32 4.88
CA THR A 123 12.47 3.33 3.43
C THR A 123 13.52 2.32 2.96
N LYS A 124 14.59 2.13 3.74
CA LYS A 124 15.63 1.15 3.47
C LYS A 124 15.11 -0.29 3.49
N GLU A 125 14.15 -0.57 4.37
CA GLU A 125 13.51 -1.88 4.46
C GLU A 125 12.67 -2.18 3.21
N LEU A 126 11.88 -1.19 2.74
CA LEU A 126 11.17 -1.31 1.45
C LEU A 126 12.13 -1.63 0.30
N LEU A 127 13.22 -0.85 0.17
CA LEU A 127 14.21 -1.09 -0.90
C LEU A 127 14.86 -2.47 -0.80
N ARG A 128 15.17 -2.92 0.42
CA ARG A 128 15.70 -4.28 0.63
C ARG A 128 14.70 -5.33 0.16
N LYS A 129 13.43 -5.19 0.52
CA LYS A 129 12.36 -6.12 0.10
C LYS A 129 12.19 -6.13 -1.42
N ILE A 130 12.18 -4.96 -2.07
CA ILE A 130 12.10 -4.84 -3.54
C ILE A 130 13.30 -5.52 -4.20
N LYS A 131 14.52 -5.29 -3.69
CA LYS A 131 15.73 -5.92 -4.22
C LYS A 131 15.64 -7.44 -4.13
N VAL A 132 15.36 -7.98 -2.94
CA VAL A 132 15.27 -9.43 -2.72
C VAL A 132 14.21 -10.04 -3.61
N TYR A 133 13.08 -9.37 -3.76
CA TYR A 133 12.00 -9.81 -4.64
C TYR A 133 12.43 -9.84 -6.11
N LYS A 134 13.05 -8.75 -6.59
CA LYS A 134 13.60 -8.66 -7.95
C LYS A 134 14.64 -9.74 -8.23
N ASP A 135 15.62 -9.90 -7.33
CA ASP A 135 16.67 -10.91 -7.48
C ASP A 135 16.06 -12.33 -7.57
N GLY A 136 14.99 -12.60 -6.81
CA GLY A 136 14.25 -13.86 -6.88
C GLY A 136 13.55 -14.08 -8.22
N LEU A 137 12.94 -13.04 -8.79
CA LEU A 137 12.31 -13.11 -10.11
C LEU A 137 13.34 -13.34 -11.22
N ASP A 138 14.50 -12.69 -11.16
CA ASP A 138 15.55 -12.84 -12.16
C ASP A 138 16.13 -14.27 -12.13
N ARG A 139 16.36 -14.85 -10.95
CA ARG A 139 16.80 -16.26 -10.81
C ARG A 139 15.82 -17.30 -11.34
N ASN A 140 14.51 -17.04 -11.25
CA ASN A 140 13.50 -17.94 -11.77
C ASN A 140 13.43 -17.90 -13.31
N LYS A 141 13.87 -16.80 -13.94
CA LYS A 141 13.95 -16.70 -15.41
C LYS A 141 15.16 -17.44 -15.98
N ASP A 142 16.28 -17.46 -15.26
CA ASP A 142 17.50 -18.12 -15.73
C ASP A 142 17.47 -19.66 -15.59
N ASN A 143 16.51 -20.20 -14.84
CA ASN A 143 16.35 -21.64 -14.58
C ASN A 143 15.16 -22.30 -15.34
N GLY A 144 14.53 -21.59 -16.28
CA GLY A 144 13.43 -22.09 -17.13
C GLY A 144 13.80 -22.03 -18.60
#